data_AF-A0A286G6W8-F1
#
_entry.id   AF-A0A286G6W8-F1
#
_cell.length_a   1.000
_cell.length_b   1.000
_cell.length_c   1.000
_cell.angle_alpha   90.00
_cell.angle_beta   90.00
_cell.angle_gamma   90.00
#
_symmetry.space_group_name_H-M   'P 1'
#
loop_
_entity.id
_entity.type
_entity.pdbx_description
1 polymer ?
#
loop_
_entity_poly.entity_id
_entity_poly.type
_entity_poly.pdbx_seq_one_letter_code
_entity_poly.pdbx_strand_id
1 'polypeptide(L)'
;MSGPTISRAATNTGSPARGTVFRETMLGTLRLDDEDRTRRVRLDLTVSSDRRLRLLGTTEARATGRIRIAGWADDSYAEGELEISPLARRRIRYRITFTADGRRFTLDGWKSVTPRRPVASMTVLPYTLQEDGVRIGTGTLRFPLGTQLLPFLASFRFPRQEDPGSFLAPRWRGEPGRTEVWYTTVTDPATGSGLWLHHELTAPADGSEPYAHGWAAVFPKDGPVRHARFGPAKWTPEGSGFTADGIVVRPGRLSGTAEGAALRWDLTERPTDEPLFTFPRWSWRRPLLPAAQMLPAARAGYDGTFTHDGTTLTLTAAPGASARIYGHGNARRWAWLHADLGGGDVLEIVAAVSMRPGLRRLPPLVFLRLRRQGRTWPRRPERSAAGWAGAGRFRAGIALPTWTVTGRAGPRRIRVEVTQPADRTLALDYTDPDGRHATCHNSERADAHVLLERWWFGGWRTEAEWTLEGTAHAEVGTR
;
A
#
# COMPACT_ATOMS: atom_id res chain seq x y z
N MET A 1 0.11 3.05 -53.49
CA MET A 1 -0.87 3.48 -52.47
C MET A 1 -1.35 2.24 -51.73
N SER A 2 -0.75 1.96 -50.57
CA SER A 2 -1.18 0.88 -49.68
C SER A 2 -1.04 1.42 -48.27
N GLY A 3 -2.16 1.78 -47.65
CA GLY A 3 -2.20 2.30 -46.29
C GLY A 3 -1.97 1.18 -45.26
N PRO A 4 -1.33 1.45 -44.12
CA PRO A 4 -1.13 0.45 -43.10
C PRO A 4 -2.42 0.25 -42.29
N THR A 5 -2.91 -0.98 -42.29
CA THR A 5 -4.04 -1.45 -41.49
C THR A 5 -3.69 -1.42 -40.00
N ILE A 6 -4.30 -0.49 -39.25
CA ILE A 6 -4.18 -0.42 -37.80
C ILE A 6 -4.95 -1.62 -37.20
N SER A 7 -4.21 -2.61 -36.70
CA SER A 7 -4.75 -3.73 -35.96
C SER A 7 -5.33 -3.25 -34.63
N ARG A 8 -6.67 -3.24 -34.51
CA ARG A 8 -7.36 -3.03 -33.23
C ARG A 8 -7.10 -4.26 -32.36
N ALA A 9 -6.20 -4.14 -31.40
CA ALA A 9 -6.05 -5.10 -30.32
C ALA A 9 -7.40 -5.19 -29.57
N ALA A 10 -8.08 -6.34 -29.73
CA ALA A 10 -9.29 -6.65 -29.00
C ALA A 10 -8.95 -6.77 -27.51
N THR A 11 -9.38 -5.78 -26.72
CA THR A 11 -9.34 -5.85 -25.26
C THR A 11 -10.30 -6.96 -24.81
N ASN A 12 -9.74 -8.10 -24.44
CA ASN A 12 -10.45 -9.23 -23.87
C ASN A 12 -11.07 -8.78 -22.53
N THR A 13 -12.36 -8.43 -22.55
CA THR A 13 -13.13 -8.00 -21.37
C THR A 13 -13.64 -9.21 -20.59
N GLY A 14 -12.73 -10.07 -20.16
CA GLY A 14 -13.01 -11.05 -19.12
C GLY A 14 -13.27 -10.32 -17.80
N SER A 15 -14.34 -10.65 -17.08
CA SER A 15 -14.53 -10.16 -15.71
C SER A 15 -13.29 -10.54 -14.89
N PRO A 16 -12.67 -9.62 -14.12
CA PRO A 16 -11.43 -9.91 -13.40
C PRO A 16 -11.65 -11.13 -12.48
N ALA A 17 -10.77 -12.12 -12.61
CA ALA A 17 -10.80 -13.31 -11.79
C ALA A 17 -10.79 -12.92 -10.31
N ARG A 18 -11.59 -13.62 -9.50
CA ARG A 18 -11.57 -13.41 -8.05
C ARG A 18 -10.59 -14.41 -7.43
N GLY A 19 -9.64 -13.89 -6.67
CA GLY A 19 -8.73 -14.68 -5.85
C GLY A 19 -9.41 -15.18 -4.58
N THR A 20 -8.62 -15.83 -3.72
CA THR A 20 -9.02 -16.16 -2.34
C THR A 20 -7.93 -15.72 -1.39
N VAL A 21 -8.32 -15.05 -0.31
CA VAL A 21 -7.42 -14.73 0.80
C VAL A 21 -8.05 -15.20 2.11
N PHE A 22 -7.29 -15.86 2.97
CA PHE A 22 -7.73 -16.23 4.31
C PHE A 22 -6.55 -16.23 5.28
N ARG A 23 -6.84 -16.27 6.58
CA ARG A 23 -5.85 -16.34 7.64
C ARG A 23 -6.00 -17.64 8.40
N GLU A 24 -4.87 -18.26 8.72
CA GLU A 24 -4.82 -19.51 9.47
C GLU A 24 -3.79 -19.39 10.59
N THR A 25 -4.21 -19.72 11.81
CA THR A 25 -3.30 -19.85 12.97
C THR A 25 -3.24 -21.31 13.35
N MET A 26 -2.03 -21.85 13.47
CA MET A 26 -1.75 -23.20 13.95
C MET A 26 -0.83 -23.17 15.16
N LEU A 27 -1.05 -24.09 16.09
CA LEU A 27 -0.26 -24.26 17.32
C LEU A 27 0.24 -25.69 17.38
N GLY A 28 1.46 -25.89 17.85
CA GLY A 28 2.06 -27.21 17.82
C GLY A 28 3.39 -27.30 18.51
N THR A 29 4.16 -28.30 18.09
CA THR A 29 5.45 -28.63 18.68
C THR A 29 6.49 -28.98 17.63
N LEU A 30 7.75 -28.72 17.96
CA LEU A 30 8.95 -29.10 17.22
C LEU A 30 9.88 -29.89 18.16
N ARG A 31 10.46 -30.98 17.67
CA ARG A 31 11.62 -31.63 18.26
C ARG A 31 12.75 -31.59 17.23
N LEU A 32 13.88 -31.01 17.60
CA LEU A 32 15.09 -31.04 16.77
C LEU A 32 15.76 -32.41 16.93
N ASP A 33 16.45 -32.90 15.90
CA ASP A 33 17.04 -34.24 15.90
C ASP A 33 18.25 -34.33 16.85
N ASP A 34 18.85 -33.20 17.20
CA ASP A 34 20.00 -33.04 18.11
C ASP A 34 19.61 -32.67 19.57
N GLU A 35 18.32 -32.50 19.85
CA GLU A 35 17.83 -32.10 21.16
C GLU A 35 16.68 -33.00 21.65
N ASP A 36 16.72 -33.41 22.92
CA ASP A 36 15.61 -34.15 23.55
C ASP A 36 14.44 -33.26 24.00
N ARG A 37 14.55 -31.93 23.86
CA ARG A 37 13.48 -31.00 24.25
C ARG A 37 12.45 -30.82 23.15
N THR A 38 11.19 -30.72 23.56
CA THR A 38 10.08 -30.32 22.67
C THR A 38 9.79 -28.83 22.83
N ARG A 39 9.80 -28.10 21.71
CA ARG A 39 9.56 -26.65 21.66
C ARG A 39 8.14 -26.37 21.20
N ARG A 40 7.49 -25.37 21.80
CA ARG A 40 6.17 -24.91 21.36
C ARG A 40 6.31 -24.06 20.10
N VAL A 41 5.43 -24.30 19.13
CA VAL A 41 5.41 -23.60 17.84
C VAL A 41 4.06 -22.92 17.66
N ARG A 42 4.09 -21.68 17.19
CA ARG A 42 2.93 -20.95 16.69
C ARG A 42 3.22 -20.46 15.29
N LEU A 43 2.32 -20.77 14.36
CA LEU A 43 2.39 -20.36 12.97
C LEU A 43 1.14 -19.55 12.64
N ASP A 44 1.32 -18.28 12.33
CA ASP A 44 0.26 -17.35 11.92
C ASP A 44 0.45 -17.02 10.44
N LEU A 45 -0.42 -17.52 9.55
CA LEU A 45 -0.34 -17.33 8.10
C LEU A 45 -1.49 -16.47 7.57
N THR A 46 -1.18 -15.64 6.58
CA THR A 46 -2.12 -15.12 5.59
C THR A 46 -1.85 -15.85 4.28
N VAL A 47 -2.85 -16.58 3.79
CA VAL A 47 -2.78 -17.37 2.56
C VAL A 47 -3.52 -16.63 1.46
N SER A 48 -2.91 -16.51 0.28
CA SER A 48 -3.47 -15.84 -0.89
C SER A 48 -3.33 -16.71 -2.14
N SER A 49 -4.39 -16.76 -2.95
CA SER A 49 -4.40 -17.40 -4.26
C SER A 49 -4.99 -16.45 -5.29
N ASP A 50 -4.45 -16.47 -6.50
CA ASP A 50 -4.95 -15.74 -7.68
C ASP A 50 -6.34 -16.23 -8.11
N ARG A 51 -6.75 -17.42 -7.65
CA ARG A 51 -8.00 -18.07 -8.02
C ARG A 51 -8.89 -18.31 -6.80
N ARG A 52 -10.17 -18.56 -7.08
CA ARG A 52 -11.05 -19.15 -6.09
C ARG A 52 -10.55 -20.53 -5.71
N LEU A 53 -10.53 -20.85 -4.42
CA LEU A 53 -10.24 -22.20 -3.94
C LEU A 53 -11.14 -23.21 -4.65
N ARG A 54 -10.51 -24.17 -5.32
CA ARG A 54 -11.19 -25.27 -6.01
C ARG A 54 -11.21 -26.47 -5.09
N LEU A 55 -12.36 -26.82 -4.54
CA LEU A 55 -12.49 -28.01 -3.70
C LEU A 55 -12.23 -29.31 -4.48
N LEU A 56 -12.70 -29.37 -5.73
CA LEU A 56 -12.56 -30.51 -6.64
C LEU A 56 -11.26 -30.51 -7.46
N GLY A 57 -10.40 -29.50 -7.28
CA GLY A 57 -9.15 -29.35 -8.02
C GLY A 57 -8.00 -29.02 -7.09
N THR A 58 -6.85 -28.70 -7.68
CA THR A 58 -5.69 -28.17 -6.95
C THR A 58 -5.68 -26.66 -7.05
N THR A 59 -5.46 -25.99 -5.92
CA THR A 59 -5.24 -24.54 -5.87
C THR A 59 -3.86 -24.28 -5.28
N GLU A 60 -3.00 -23.64 -6.05
CA GLU A 60 -1.74 -23.11 -5.56
C GLU A 60 -1.99 -21.77 -4.88
N ALA A 61 -1.32 -21.56 -3.75
CA ALA A 61 -1.45 -20.36 -2.94
C ALA A 61 -0.08 -19.97 -2.37
N ARG A 62 0.13 -18.68 -2.20
CA ARG A 62 1.25 -18.13 -1.45
C ARG A 62 0.83 -17.94 0.01
N ALA A 63 1.77 -18.04 0.91
CA ALA A 63 1.56 -17.73 2.32
C ALA A 63 2.66 -16.80 2.82
N THR A 64 2.25 -15.80 3.61
CA THR A 64 3.15 -14.94 4.37
C THR A 64 2.66 -14.87 5.80
N GLY A 65 3.55 -14.65 6.75
CA GLY A 65 3.17 -14.73 8.15
C GLY A 65 4.30 -14.67 9.15
N ARG A 66 3.99 -15.06 10.38
CA ARG A 66 4.93 -15.11 11.48
C ARG A 66 5.02 -16.51 12.06
N ILE A 67 6.23 -16.98 12.30
CA ILE A 67 6.49 -18.22 13.02
C ILE A 67 7.21 -17.91 14.32
N ARG A 68 6.73 -18.51 15.42
CA ARG A 68 7.36 -18.43 16.72
C ARG A 68 7.65 -19.84 17.22
N ILE A 69 8.91 -20.10 17.52
CA ILE A 69 9.39 -21.35 18.10
C ILE A 69 10.03 -21.00 19.43
N ALA A 70 9.44 -21.49 20.52
CA ALA A 70 9.82 -21.10 21.86
C ALA A 70 11.32 -21.32 22.13
N GLY A 71 12.01 -20.23 22.50
CA GLY A 71 13.44 -20.21 22.79
C GLY A 71 14.32 -20.54 21.60
N TRP A 72 13.87 -20.27 20.36
CA TRP A 72 14.66 -20.54 19.16
C TRP A 72 14.43 -19.54 18.02
N ALA A 73 13.18 -19.27 17.63
CA ALA A 73 12.91 -18.43 16.47
C ALA A 73 11.68 -17.54 16.70
N ASP A 74 11.74 -16.31 16.22
CA ASP A 74 10.60 -15.39 16.15
C ASP A 74 10.70 -14.55 14.88
N ASP A 75 10.32 -15.14 13.76
CA ASP A 75 10.40 -14.51 12.44
C ASP A 75 9.04 -13.99 12.00
N SER A 76 8.95 -12.67 11.82
CA SER A 76 7.74 -11.99 11.36
C SER A 76 7.56 -11.98 9.83
N TYR A 77 8.53 -12.53 9.09
CA TYR A 77 8.59 -12.52 7.63
C TYR A 77 8.62 -13.93 7.03
N ALA A 78 8.02 -14.91 7.71
CA ALA A 78 7.89 -16.26 7.17
C ALA A 78 7.08 -16.23 5.86
N GLU A 79 7.58 -16.90 4.84
CA GLU A 79 6.99 -16.90 3.49
C GLU A 79 7.03 -18.29 2.87
N GLY A 80 6.09 -18.61 1.98
CA GLY A 80 6.12 -19.88 1.28
C GLY A 80 4.88 -20.17 0.46
N GLU A 81 4.66 -21.46 0.19
CA GLU A 81 3.64 -21.94 -0.73
C GLU A 81 2.78 -23.02 -0.11
N LEU A 82 1.51 -23.01 -0.49
CA LEU A 82 0.54 -24.03 -0.16
C LEU A 82 -0.02 -24.64 -1.45
N GLU A 83 -0.10 -25.96 -1.46
CA GLU A 83 -0.87 -26.70 -2.46
C GLU A 83 -2.14 -27.23 -1.79
N ILE A 84 -3.29 -26.67 -2.14
CA ILE A 84 -4.58 -27.00 -1.53
C ILE A 84 -5.35 -27.91 -2.51
N SER A 85 -5.41 -29.21 -2.21
CA SER A 85 -6.08 -30.22 -3.05
C SER A 85 -6.87 -31.22 -2.19
N PRO A 86 -7.93 -30.77 -1.50
CA PRO A 86 -8.58 -31.55 -0.44
C PRO A 86 -9.36 -32.77 -0.96
N LEU A 87 -9.88 -32.72 -2.20
CA LEU A 87 -10.61 -33.84 -2.80
C LEU A 87 -9.82 -34.54 -3.90
N ALA A 88 -9.11 -33.79 -4.76
CA ALA A 88 -8.39 -34.35 -5.91
C ALA A 88 -7.13 -35.13 -5.49
N ARG A 89 -6.28 -34.56 -4.62
CA ARG A 89 -5.08 -35.25 -4.09
C ARG A 89 -5.21 -35.66 -2.62
N ARG A 90 -6.35 -35.35 -1.98
CA ARG A 90 -6.58 -35.57 -0.54
C ARG A 90 -5.46 -35.01 0.34
N ARG A 91 -4.90 -33.87 -0.06
CA ARG A 91 -3.71 -33.29 0.55
C ARG A 91 -3.77 -31.77 0.58
N ILE A 92 -3.28 -31.19 1.67
CA ILE A 92 -2.93 -29.77 1.75
C ILE A 92 -1.46 -29.68 2.13
N ARG A 93 -0.57 -29.36 1.18
CA ARG A 93 0.88 -29.24 1.43
C ARG A 93 1.22 -27.82 1.86
N TYR A 94 2.15 -27.70 2.80
CA TYR A 94 2.73 -26.46 3.28
C TYR A 94 4.24 -26.54 3.09
N ARG A 95 4.83 -25.54 2.43
CA ARG A 95 6.26 -25.33 2.37
C ARG A 95 6.54 -23.89 2.77
N ILE A 96 6.95 -23.67 4.01
CA ILE A 96 7.14 -22.33 4.59
C ILE A 96 8.61 -22.14 4.95
N THR A 97 9.21 -21.09 4.44
CA THR A 97 10.57 -20.66 4.79
C THR A 97 10.54 -19.55 5.82
N PHE A 98 11.52 -19.53 6.70
CA PHE A 98 11.69 -18.52 7.75
C PHE A 98 13.17 -18.46 8.18
N THR A 99 13.53 -17.44 8.94
CA THR A 99 14.89 -17.22 9.43
C THR A 99 14.97 -17.44 10.93
N ALA A 100 16.03 -18.08 11.41
CA ALA A 100 16.39 -18.12 12.83
C ALA A 100 17.91 -17.91 12.95
N ASP A 101 18.35 -17.02 13.84
CA ASP A 101 19.77 -16.67 14.02
C ASP A 101 20.53 -16.39 12.72
N GLY A 102 19.88 -15.70 11.76
CA GLY A 102 20.45 -15.35 10.45
C GLY A 102 20.52 -16.49 9.43
N ARG A 103 20.06 -17.70 9.78
CA ARG A 103 20.04 -18.88 8.90
C ARG A 103 18.62 -19.18 8.40
N ARG A 104 18.50 -19.69 7.17
CA ARG A 104 17.21 -19.96 6.52
C ARG A 104 16.77 -21.41 6.73
N PHE A 105 15.55 -21.59 7.21
CA PHE A 105 14.94 -22.89 7.45
C PHE A 105 13.68 -23.09 6.62
N THR A 106 13.35 -24.35 6.33
CA THR A 106 12.14 -24.74 5.60
C THR A 106 11.32 -25.73 6.41
N LEU A 107 10.07 -25.37 6.70
CA LEU A 107 9.02 -26.25 7.19
C LEU A 107 8.30 -26.87 5.99
N ASP A 108 8.44 -28.18 5.76
CA ASP A 108 7.72 -28.93 4.72
C ASP A 108 6.84 -30.01 5.38
N GLY A 109 5.53 -29.90 5.17
CA GLY A 109 4.53 -30.78 5.76
C GLY A 109 3.25 -30.85 4.96
N TRP A 110 2.36 -31.78 5.31
CA TRP A 110 1.04 -31.82 4.69
C TRP A 110 -0.06 -32.39 5.59
N LYS A 111 -1.27 -31.87 5.40
CA LYS A 111 -2.50 -32.44 5.96
C LYS A 111 -3.02 -33.52 5.01
N SER A 112 -3.24 -34.74 5.50
CA SER A 112 -3.80 -35.86 4.74
C SER A 112 -5.31 -35.91 4.94
N VAL A 113 -6.08 -35.40 3.98
CA VAL A 113 -7.53 -35.22 4.06
C VAL A 113 -8.25 -36.56 3.89
N THR A 114 -9.10 -36.95 4.84
CA THR A 114 -9.86 -38.20 4.76
C THR A 114 -11.30 -38.03 5.23
N PRO A 115 -12.30 -38.55 4.49
CA PRO A 115 -13.69 -38.48 4.90
C PRO A 115 -13.98 -39.32 6.16
N ARG A 116 -13.10 -40.28 6.52
CA ARG A 116 -13.26 -41.12 7.72
C ARG A 116 -13.00 -40.35 9.02
N ARG A 117 -12.18 -39.29 8.98
CA ARG A 117 -11.85 -38.44 10.14
C ARG A 117 -11.79 -36.97 9.68
N PRO A 118 -12.92 -36.40 9.24
CA PRO A 118 -12.93 -35.14 8.50
C PRO A 118 -12.32 -34.00 9.32
N VAL A 119 -12.58 -33.96 10.62
CA VAL A 119 -12.07 -32.94 11.53
C VAL A 119 -10.56 -33.06 11.76
N ALA A 120 -10.08 -34.23 12.19
CA ALA A 120 -8.66 -34.44 12.49
C ALA A 120 -7.78 -34.30 11.23
N SER A 121 -8.27 -34.84 10.11
CA SER A 121 -7.55 -34.82 8.82
C SER A 121 -7.37 -33.40 8.23
N MET A 122 -8.23 -32.46 8.63
CA MET A 122 -8.20 -31.07 8.20
C MET A 122 -7.46 -30.15 9.18
N THR A 123 -7.11 -30.64 10.37
CA THR A 123 -6.58 -29.81 11.45
C THR A 123 -5.19 -30.19 11.91
N VAL A 124 -4.68 -31.38 11.57
CA VAL A 124 -3.34 -31.83 11.98
C VAL A 124 -2.37 -31.77 10.80
N LEU A 125 -1.28 -31.03 10.96
CA LEU A 125 -0.19 -30.84 9.99
C LEU A 125 1.11 -31.41 10.59
N PRO A 126 1.45 -32.67 10.33
CA PRO A 126 2.81 -33.16 10.55
C PRO A 126 3.76 -32.46 9.55
N TYR A 127 4.97 -32.15 10.02
CA TYR A 127 5.98 -31.50 9.19
C TYR A 127 7.40 -31.93 9.56
N THR A 128 8.29 -31.75 8.60
CA THR A 128 9.74 -31.82 8.78
C THR A 128 10.31 -30.41 8.74
N LEU A 129 11.34 -30.17 9.55
CA LEU A 129 12.12 -28.95 9.52
C LEU A 129 13.46 -29.24 8.83
N GLN A 130 13.84 -28.38 7.89
CA GLN A 130 15.02 -28.56 7.06
C GLN A 130 15.89 -27.31 7.07
N GLU A 131 17.21 -27.50 7.08
CA GLU A 131 18.24 -26.48 6.83
C GLU A 131 19.00 -26.92 5.58
N ASP A 132 19.09 -26.05 4.56
CA ASP A 132 19.74 -26.36 3.27
C ASP A 132 19.28 -27.69 2.61
N GLY A 133 18.01 -28.04 2.81
CA GLY A 133 17.40 -29.27 2.30
C GLY A 133 17.66 -30.53 3.15
N VAL A 134 18.46 -30.43 4.21
CA VAL A 134 18.74 -31.51 5.15
C VAL A 134 17.76 -31.42 6.32
N ARG A 135 17.13 -32.55 6.69
CA ARG A 135 16.21 -32.60 7.84
C ARG A 135 16.98 -32.44 9.14
N ILE A 136 16.54 -31.50 9.97
CA ILE A 136 17.09 -31.23 11.31
C ILE A 136 16.07 -31.42 12.43
N GLY A 137 14.82 -31.74 12.11
CA GLY A 137 13.79 -31.97 13.12
C GLY A 137 12.43 -32.34 12.55
N THR A 138 11.53 -32.70 13.45
CA THR A 138 10.15 -33.06 13.13
C THR A 138 9.18 -32.38 14.09
N GLY A 139 7.98 -32.10 13.60
CA GLY A 139 6.98 -31.44 14.41
C GLY A 139 5.56 -31.72 13.96
N THR A 140 4.62 -31.23 14.76
CA THR A 140 3.20 -31.32 14.44
C THR A 140 2.52 -30.01 14.82
N LEU A 141 1.86 -29.39 13.85
CA LEU A 141 1.00 -28.24 14.00
C LEU A 141 -0.46 -28.67 14.01
N ARG A 142 -1.28 -27.98 14.80
CA ARG A 142 -2.72 -28.22 14.93
C ARG A 142 -3.49 -26.91 14.79
N PHE A 143 -4.55 -26.94 13.99
CA PHE A 143 -5.52 -25.86 13.91
C PHE A 143 -6.47 -25.92 15.12
N PRO A 144 -6.47 -24.92 16.02
CA PRO A 144 -7.26 -24.98 17.25
C PRO A 144 -8.73 -24.62 16.97
N LEU A 145 -9.54 -25.61 16.60
CA LEU A 145 -10.95 -25.41 16.18
C LEU A 145 -11.77 -24.55 17.15
N GLY A 146 -11.68 -24.84 18.45
CA GLY A 146 -12.49 -24.16 19.47
C GLY A 146 -12.26 -22.65 19.54
N THR A 147 -11.06 -22.17 19.20
CA THR A 147 -10.71 -20.75 19.28
C THR A 147 -10.48 -20.09 17.93
N GLN A 148 -10.13 -20.85 16.88
CA GLN A 148 -9.71 -20.32 15.59
C GLN A 148 -10.70 -20.58 14.45
N LEU A 149 -11.71 -21.44 14.59
CA LEU A 149 -12.64 -21.71 13.49
C LEU A 149 -13.43 -20.46 13.05
N LEU A 150 -14.02 -19.73 13.99
CA LEU A 150 -14.77 -18.51 13.68
C LEU A 150 -13.86 -17.40 13.12
N PRO A 151 -12.69 -17.09 13.72
CA PRO A 151 -11.72 -16.17 13.11
C PRO A 151 -11.29 -16.57 11.69
N PHE A 152 -11.01 -17.86 11.47
CA PHE A 152 -10.63 -18.41 10.17
C PHE A 152 -11.73 -18.19 9.13
N LEU A 153 -12.97 -18.63 9.39
CA LEU A 153 -14.09 -18.44 8.46
C LEU A 153 -14.38 -16.95 8.21
N ALA A 154 -14.32 -16.12 9.25
CA ALA A 154 -14.53 -14.68 9.13
C ALA A 154 -13.39 -13.96 8.37
N SER A 155 -12.24 -14.62 8.17
CA SER A 155 -11.10 -14.08 7.44
C SER A 155 -11.21 -14.22 5.92
N PHE A 156 -12.04 -15.14 5.41
CA PHE A 156 -12.14 -15.41 3.96
C PHE A 156 -12.56 -14.19 3.14
N ARG A 157 -11.78 -13.88 2.11
CA ARG A 157 -12.05 -12.81 1.15
C ARG A 157 -11.87 -13.32 -0.27
N PHE A 158 -12.58 -12.66 -1.18
CA PHE A 158 -12.54 -12.96 -2.61
C PHE A 158 -12.25 -11.68 -3.40
N PRO A 159 -11.02 -11.14 -3.26
CA PRO A 159 -10.65 -9.90 -3.93
C PRO A 159 -10.73 -10.07 -5.44
N ARG A 160 -11.00 -8.97 -6.14
CA ARG A 160 -10.79 -8.93 -7.59
C ARG A 160 -9.30 -8.77 -7.81
N GLN A 161 -8.72 -9.64 -8.63
CA GLN A 161 -7.34 -9.47 -9.06
C GLN A 161 -7.31 -8.25 -9.98
N GLU A 162 -6.78 -7.15 -9.47
CA GLU A 162 -6.41 -6.00 -10.27
C GLU A 162 -4.89 -5.98 -10.32
N ASP A 163 -4.34 -5.91 -11.52
CA ASP A 163 -2.91 -5.70 -11.71
C ASP A 163 -2.56 -4.27 -11.23
N PRO A 164 -1.77 -4.10 -10.16
CA PRO A 164 -1.34 -2.78 -9.70
C PRO A 164 -0.70 -1.96 -10.82
N GLY A 165 0.09 -2.61 -11.68
CA GLY A 165 0.78 -1.96 -12.80
C GLY A 165 -0.17 -1.34 -13.81
N SER A 166 -1.36 -1.91 -14.00
CA SER A 166 -2.38 -1.37 -14.89
C SER A 166 -2.90 0.02 -14.47
N PHE A 167 -2.74 0.41 -13.20
CA PHE A 167 -3.12 1.73 -12.72
C PHE A 167 -2.05 2.80 -12.96
N LEU A 168 -0.83 2.42 -13.35
CA LEU A 168 0.20 3.36 -13.76
C LEU A 168 -0.03 3.88 -15.18
N ALA A 169 -0.70 3.13 -16.06
CA ALA A 169 -0.98 3.60 -17.42
C ALA A 169 -1.66 4.99 -17.41
N PRO A 170 -1.25 5.92 -18.30
CA PRO A 170 -1.90 7.22 -18.46
C PRO A 170 -3.40 7.09 -18.75
N ARG A 171 -4.20 7.98 -18.16
CA ARG A 171 -5.65 8.06 -18.33
C ARG A 171 -6.07 9.15 -19.29
N TRP A 172 -5.25 10.20 -19.40
CA TRP A 172 -5.49 11.33 -20.28
C TRP A 172 -5.62 10.89 -21.75
N ARG A 173 -6.61 11.43 -22.48
CA ARG A 173 -6.92 11.06 -23.87
C ARG A 173 -6.90 12.27 -24.83
N GLY A 174 -6.24 13.36 -24.44
CA GLY A 174 -6.17 14.57 -25.25
C GLY A 174 -7.05 15.72 -24.76
N GLU A 175 -7.82 15.55 -23.68
CA GLU A 175 -8.72 16.59 -23.19
C GLU A 175 -7.96 17.76 -22.53
N PRO A 176 -8.29 19.03 -22.82
CA PRO A 176 -7.68 20.17 -22.14
C PRO A 176 -8.14 20.26 -20.68
N GLY A 177 -7.44 21.03 -19.87
CA GLY A 177 -7.79 21.28 -18.47
C GLY A 177 -7.64 20.02 -17.60
N ARG A 178 -6.59 19.23 -17.83
CA ARG A 178 -6.32 17.97 -17.13
C ARG A 178 -4.96 17.99 -16.46
N THR A 179 -4.90 17.39 -15.28
CA THR A 179 -3.64 16.99 -14.65
C THR A 179 -3.68 15.51 -14.30
N GLU A 180 -2.56 14.86 -14.48
CA GLU A 180 -2.34 13.47 -14.11
C GLU A 180 -0.99 13.33 -13.41
N VAL A 181 -1.01 12.77 -12.20
CA VAL A 181 0.16 12.69 -11.32
C VAL A 181 0.51 11.23 -11.05
N TRP A 182 1.80 10.93 -11.10
CA TRP A 182 2.44 9.75 -10.53
C TRP A 182 3.37 10.24 -9.45
N TYR A 183 3.07 9.93 -8.19
CA TYR A 183 3.98 10.29 -7.12
C TYR A 183 4.31 9.10 -6.24
N THR A 184 5.54 9.09 -5.75
CA THR A 184 6.10 8.04 -4.91
C THR A 184 6.76 8.68 -3.71
N THR A 185 6.47 8.13 -2.54
CA THR A 185 7.15 8.49 -1.30
C THR A 185 7.81 7.27 -0.68
N VAL A 186 8.99 7.45 -0.10
CA VAL A 186 9.80 6.38 0.51
C VAL A 186 10.46 6.88 1.78
N THR A 187 10.51 6.04 2.81
CA THR A 187 11.34 6.26 3.99
C THR A 187 12.52 5.29 3.94
N ASP A 188 13.74 5.80 3.89
CA ASP A 188 14.95 4.98 4.04
C ASP A 188 15.15 4.61 5.51
N PRO A 189 15.02 3.32 5.89
CA PRO A 189 15.18 2.91 7.29
C PRO A 189 16.62 3.02 7.78
N ALA A 190 17.61 3.01 6.87
CA ALA A 190 19.02 3.05 7.25
C ALA A 190 19.45 4.45 7.72
N THR A 191 19.04 5.49 7.00
CA THR A 191 19.40 6.88 7.34
C THR A 191 18.29 7.64 8.05
N GLY A 192 17.03 7.18 7.95
CA GLY A 192 15.86 7.92 8.40
C GLY A 192 15.44 9.05 7.44
N SER A 193 15.98 9.06 6.21
CA SER A 193 15.64 10.05 5.19
C SER A 193 14.31 9.73 4.52
N GLY A 194 13.53 10.77 4.19
CA GLY A 194 12.35 10.66 3.34
C GLY A 194 12.67 11.03 1.89
N LEU A 195 12.04 10.38 0.92
CA LEU A 195 12.19 10.66 -0.51
C LEU A 195 10.82 10.95 -1.12
N TRP A 196 10.78 11.90 -2.05
CA TRP A 196 9.60 12.25 -2.82
C TRP A 196 9.94 12.34 -4.29
N LEU A 197 9.18 11.63 -5.12
CA LEU A 197 9.26 11.71 -6.57
C LEU A 197 7.88 12.06 -7.11
N HIS A 198 7.68 13.25 -7.64
CA HIS A 198 6.42 13.72 -8.22
C HIS A 198 6.57 13.92 -9.72
N HIS A 199 5.80 13.18 -10.50
CA HIS A 199 5.76 13.29 -11.95
C HIS A 199 4.37 13.71 -12.37
N GLU A 200 4.29 14.72 -13.21
CA GLU A 200 3.03 15.34 -13.58
C GLU A 200 2.93 15.59 -15.08
N LEU A 201 1.82 15.15 -15.64
CA LEU A 201 1.31 15.59 -16.93
C LEU A 201 0.33 16.73 -16.69
N THR A 202 0.58 17.88 -17.31
CA THR A 202 -0.34 19.01 -17.32
C THR A 202 -0.81 19.27 -18.75
N ALA A 203 -2.11 19.23 -18.97
CA ALA A 203 -2.77 19.63 -20.21
C ALA A 203 -3.51 20.95 -19.96
N PRO A 204 -2.95 22.10 -20.38
CA PRO A 204 -3.54 23.42 -20.18
C PRO A 204 -5.01 23.54 -20.64
N ALA A 205 -5.78 24.38 -19.97
CA ALA A 205 -7.19 24.60 -20.28
C ALA A 205 -7.41 25.52 -21.49
N ASP A 206 -6.41 26.33 -21.84
CA ASP A 206 -6.42 27.25 -22.98
C ASP A 206 -6.13 26.57 -24.33
N GLY A 207 -5.83 25.26 -24.32
CA GLY A 207 -5.50 24.49 -25.51
C GLY A 207 -4.02 24.50 -25.88
N SER A 208 -3.15 25.12 -25.07
CA SER A 208 -1.70 25.02 -25.23
C SER A 208 -1.22 23.57 -25.13
N GLU A 209 -0.05 23.28 -25.71
CA GLU A 209 0.51 21.93 -25.75
C GLU A 209 0.66 21.33 -24.34
N PRO A 210 0.27 20.05 -24.15
CA PRO A 210 0.49 19.33 -22.90
C PRO A 210 1.98 19.12 -22.64
N TYR A 211 2.38 19.20 -21.38
CA TYR A 211 3.77 19.03 -20.98
C TYR A 211 3.89 18.12 -19.76
N ALA A 212 5.02 17.42 -19.70
CA ALA A 212 5.45 16.64 -18.56
C ALA A 212 6.46 17.43 -17.74
N HIS A 213 6.33 17.43 -16.41
CA HIS A 213 7.25 18.05 -15.48
C HIS A 213 7.17 17.35 -14.13
N GLY A 214 7.95 17.80 -13.17
CA GLY A 214 7.85 17.28 -11.82
C GLY A 214 9.01 17.66 -10.93
N TRP A 215 9.11 16.99 -9.79
CA TRP A 215 10.10 17.23 -8.76
C TRP A 215 10.65 15.92 -8.20
N ALA A 216 11.92 15.96 -7.80
CA ALA A 216 12.51 14.98 -6.90
C ALA A 216 12.96 15.71 -5.64
N ALA A 217 12.76 15.12 -4.47
CA ALA A 217 13.23 15.67 -3.21
C ALA A 217 13.72 14.57 -2.26
N VAL A 218 14.70 14.93 -1.44
CA VAL A 218 15.14 14.17 -0.29
C VAL A 218 15.04 15.05 0.94
N PHE A 219 14.55 14.45 2.01
CA PHE A 219 14.37 15.02 3.34
C PHE A 219 15.33 14.27 4.24
N PRO A 220 16.60 14.71 4.39
CA PRO A 220 17.56 14.02 5.23
C PRO A 220 17.10 13.96 6.70
N LYS A 221 17.62 12.99 7.46
CA LYS A 221 17.43 12.99 8.91
C LYS A 221 17.95 14.27 9.55
N ASP A 222 19.17 14.61 9.14
CA ASP A 222 19.97 15.71 9.62
C ASP A 222 20.34 16.60 8.42
N GLY A 223 20.08 17.90 8.53
CA GLY A 223 20.36 18.86 7.47
C GLY A 223 19.13 19.28 6.65
N PRO A 224 19.32 20.19 5.68
CA PRO A 224 18.24 20.81 4.93
C PRO A 224 17.64 19.87 3.89
N VAL A 225 16.35 20.08 3.60
CA VAL A 225 15.67 19.45 2.47
C VAL A 225 16.37 19.85 1.17
N ARG A 226 16.57 18.87 0.28
CA ARG A 226 17.07 19.07 -1.09
C ARG A 226 16.00 18.68 -2.08
N HIS A 227 15.81 19.48 -3.11
CA HIS A 227 14.87 19.19 -4.18
C HIS A 227 15.37 19.76 -5.49
N ALA A 228 14.89 19.18 -6.59
CA ALA A 228 15.14 19.67 -7.92
C ALA A 228 13.88 19.48 -8.78
N ARG A 229 13.67 20.42 -9.71
CA ARG A 229 12.61 20.34 -10.72
C ARG A 229 13.16 19.74 -12.00
N PHE A 230 12.32 19.02 -12.74
CA PHE A 230 12.59 18.57 -14.11
C PHE A 230 11.45 18.96 -15.04
N GLY A 231 11.74 18.99 -16.34
CA GLY A 231 10.84 19.55 -17.35
C GLY A 231 10.72 21.09 -17.27
N PRO A 232 9.79 21.69 -18.03
CA PRO A 232 8.79 21.03 -18.86
C PRO A 232 9.42 20.32 -20.06
N ALA A 233 8.89 19.13 -20.36
CA ALA A 233 9.25 18.33 -21.52
C ALA A 233 8.00 17.96 -22.32
N LYS A 234 8.18 17.64 -23.60
CA LYS A 234 7.08 17.16 -24.44
C LYS A 234 6.51 15.86 -23.88
N TRP A 235 5.19 15.81 -23.70
CA TRP A 235 4.52 14.57 -23.31
C TRP A 235 4.48 13.57 -24.47
N THR A 236 4.92 12.34 -24.20
CA THR A 236 4.78 11.21 -25.13
C THR A 236 4.00 10.10 -24.44
N PRO A 237 2.79 9.76 -24.89
CA PRO A 237 1.98 8.73 -24.24
C PRO A 237 2.58 7.34 -24.49
N GLU A 238 3.29 6.80 -23.50
CA GLU A 238 3.75 5.41 -23.48
C GLU A 238 2.86 4.56 -22.57
N GLY A 239 2.42 3.40 -23.07
CA GLY A 239 1.30 2.64 -22.51
C GLY A 239 1.52 1.99 -21.13
N SER A 240 2.64 2.22 -20.45
CA SER A 240 2.95 1.60 -19.15
C SER A 240 3.10 2.57 -17.98
N GLY A 241 3.14 3.88 -18.22
CA GLY A 241 3.25 4.87 -17.14
C GLY A 241 3.67 6.25 -17.61
N PHE A 242 4.56 6.89 -16.87
CA PHE A 242 5.11 8.20 -17.20
C PHE A 242 6.47 8.02 -17.89
N THR A 243 6.63 8.59 -19.09
CA THR A 243 7.92 8.70 -19.76
C THR A 243 8.08 10.10 -20.34
N ALA A 244 9.11 10.82 -19.91
CA ALA A 244 9.48 12.12 -20.47
C ALA A 244 10.94 12.43 -20.17
N ASP A 245 11.70 12.87 -21.19
CA ASP A 245 13.08 13.35 -21.04
C ASP A 245 14.00 12.41 -20.24
N GLY A 246 13.97 11.12 -20.55
CA GLY A 246 14.76 10.09 -19.87
C GLY A 246 14.27 9.68 -18.47
N ILE A 247 13.21 10.31 -17.96
CA ILE A 247 12.54 9.95 -16.71
C ILE A 247 11.46 8.92 -17.00
N VAL A 248 11.42 7.87 -16.18
CA VAL A 248 10.52 6.72 -16.35
C VAL A 248 9.87 6.35 -15.01
N VAL A 249 8.55 6.24 -15.03
CA VAL A 249 7.75 5.56 -14.00
C VAL A 249 6.94 4.49 -14.70
N ARG A 250 7.23 3.22 -14.40
CA ARG A 250 6.52 2.07 -14.94
C ARG A 250 6.42 0.98 -13.87
N PRO A 251 5.61 -0.08 -14.06
CA PRO A 251 5.50 -1.15 -13.08
C PRO A 251 6.89 -1.69 -12.72
N GLY A 252 7.21 -1.62 -11.43
CA GLY A 252 8.46 -2.12 -10.86
C GLY A 252 9.70 -1.27 -11.12
N ARG A 253 9.63 -0.10 -11.77
CA ARG A 253 10.81 0.76 -11.96
C ARG A 253 10.48 2.25 -11.95
N LEU A 254 11.28 3.00 -11.19
CA LEU A 254 11.34 4.47 -11.22
C LEU A 254 12.79 4.87 -11.48
N SER A 255 13.05 5.61 -12.56
CA SER A 255 14.41 6.08 -12.86
C SER A 255 14.40 7.46 -13.49
N GLY A 256 15.38 8.29 -13.16
CA GLY A 256 15.46 9.63 -13.72
C GLY A 256 16.58 10.48 -13.12
N THR A 257 16.69 11.70 -13.65
CA THR A 257 17.62 12.72 -13.19
C THR A 257 16.94 14.09 -13.21
N ALA A 258 17.31 14.97 -12.28
CA ALA A 258 16.86 16.35 -12.24
C ALA A 258 18.06 17.30 -12.06
N GLU A 259 17.92 18.54 -12.54
CA GLU A 259 18.93 19.62 -12.40
C GLU A 259 20.36 19.19 -12.76
N GLY A 260 20.59 18.78 -14.01
CA GLY A 260 21.94 18.40 -14.46
C GLY A 260 22.53 17.18 -13.73
N ALA A 261 21.67 16.27 -13.26
CA ALA A 261 22.01 15.10 -12.44
C ALA A 261 22.46 15.41 -11.00
N ALA A 262 22.17 16.61 -10.48
CA ALA A 262 22.30 16.92 -9.06
C ALA A 262 21.46 15.95 -8.20
N LEU A 263 20.27 15.59 -8.69
CA LEU A 263 19.46 14.49 -8.17
C LEU A 263 19.36 13.39 -9.22
N ARG A 264 19.59 12.14 -8.79
CA ARG A 264 19.48 10.95 -9.64
C ARG A 264 18.84 9.81 -8.86
N TRP A 265 17.97 9.04 -9.51
CA TRP A 265 17.37 7.85 -8.91
C TRP A 265 17.29 6.70 -9.92
N ASP A 266 17.47 5.48 -9.42
CA ASP A 266 17.10 4.23 -10.10
C ASP A 266 16.62 3.25 -9.03
N LEU A 267 15.30 3.08 -8.96
CA LEU A 267 14.60 2.36 -7.91
C LEU A 267 13.73 1.26 -8.52
N THR A 268 13.74 0.09 -7.90
CA THR A 268 12.82 -1.00 -8.15
C THR A 268 11.73 -0.98 -7.09
N GLU A 269 10.48 -0.88 -7.53
CA GLU A 269 9.31 -0.95 -6.65
C GLU A 269 8.79 -2.39 -6.56
N ARG A 270 8.52 -2.85 -5.34
CA ARG A 270 7.86 -4.13 -5.07
C ARG A 270 6.58 -3.90 -4.25
N PRO A 271 5.41 -3.77 -4.91
CA PRO A 271 4.14 -3.66 -4.20
C PRO A 271 3.90 -4.89 -3.32
N THR A 272 3.52 -4.66 -2.06
CA THR A 272 3.31 -5.74 -1.07
C THR A 272 1.82 -6.00 -0.77
N ASP A 273 0.94 -5.15 -1.26
CA ASP A 273 -0.50 -5.22 -1.02
C ASP A 273 -1.32 -4.85 -2.26
N GLU A 274 -2.62 -5.18 -2.22
CA GLU A 274 -3.58 -4.75 -3.24
C GLU A 274 -3.71 -3.22 -3.34
N PRO A 275 -4.05 -2.68 -4.53
CA PRO A 275 -4.31 -1.26 -4.71
C PRO A 275 -5.33 -0.72 -3.70
N LEU A 276 -5.04 0.46 -3.15
CA LEU A 276 -5.90 1.16 -2.19
C LEU A 276 -6.57 2.34 -2.88
N PHE A 277 -7.90 2.37 -2.87
CA PHE A 277 -8.65 3.51 -3.39
C PHE A 277 -9.03 4.42 -2.23
N THR A 278 -8.34 5.55 -2.10
CA THR A 278 -8.65 6.59 -1.10
C THR A 278 -10.05 7.14 -1.35
N PHE A 279 -10.32 7.45 -2.62
CA PHE A 279 -11.63 7.87 -3.10
C PHE A 279 -12.49 6.66 -3.51
N PRO A 280 -13.83 6.81 -3.62
CA PRO A 280 -14.68 5.80 -4.22
C PRO A 280 -14.18 5.32 -5.60
N ARG A 281 -14.16 4.01 -5.84
CA ARG A 281 -13.65 3.43 -7.11
C ARG A 281 -14.32 4.00 -8.36
N TRP A 282 -15.59 4.38 -8.25
CA TRP A 282 -16.32 4.98 -9.36
C TRP A 282 -15.76 6.35 -9.75
N SER A 283 -15.18 7.13 -8.83
CA SER A 283 -14.61 8.46 -9.15
C SER A 283 -13.26 8.37 -9.83
N TRP A 284 -12.51 7.30 -9.56
CA TRP A 284 -11.33 6.97 -10.36
C TRP A 284 -11.72 6.56 -11.78
N ARG A 285 -12.76 5.72 -11.92
CA ARG A 285 -13.23 5.21 -13.22
C ARG A 285 -13.93 6.28 -14.06
N ARG A 286 -14.64 7.21 -13.43
CA ARG A 286 -15.42 8.28 -14.04
C ARG A 286 -14.98 9.62 -13.43
N PRO A 287 -14.33 10.52 -14.18
CA PRO A 287 -13.74 11.75 -13.65
C PRO A 287 -14.79 12.84 -13.35
N LEU A 288 -15.78 12.51 -12.51
CA LEU A 288 -16.89 13.41 -12.13
C LEU A 288 -16.52 14.31 -10.93
N LEU A 289 -15.56 13.88 -10.11
CA LEU A 289 -14.98 14.70 -9.04
C LEU A 289 -13.92 15.66 -9.62
N PRO A 290 -13.61 16.78 -8.94
CA PRO A 290 -12.54 17.68 -9.36
C PRO A 290 -11.20 16.95 -9.57
N ALA A 291 -10.87 16.06 -8.64
CA ALA A 291 -9.78 15.11 -8.73
C ALA A 291 -10.15 13.82 -7.99
N ALA A 292 -9.46 12.73 -8.32
CA ALA A 292 -9.51 11.48 -7.57
C ALA A 292 -8.09 10.97 -7.36
N GLN A 293 -7.83 10.43 -6.17
CA GLN A 293 -6.56 9.84 -5.78
C GLN A 293 -6.76 8.34 -5.47
N MET A 294 -5.78 7.53 -5.87
CA MET A 294 -5.68 6.12 -5.50
C MET A 294 -4.22 5.69 -5.45
N LEU A 295 -3.93 4.60 -4.76
CA LEU A 295 -2.60 4.03 -4.59
C LEU A 295 -2.53 2.69 -5.30
N PRO A 296 -1.85 2.60 -6.47
CA PRO A 296 -1.52 1.32 -7.07
C PRO A 296 -0.76 0.44 -6.08
N ALA A 297 0.18 1.03 -5.34
CA ALA A 297 0.95 0.38 -4.29
C ALA A 297 0.85 1.19 -3.00
N ALA A 298 -0.15 0.88 -2.17
CA ALA A 298 -0.33 1.55 -0.88
C ALA A 298 0.74 1.14 0.15
N ARG A 299 1.45 0.06 -0.11
CA ARG A 299 2.64 -0.37 0.61
C ARG A 299 3.55 -1.06 -0.37
N ALA A 300 4.79 -0.60 -0.49
CA ALA A 300 5.81 -1.20 -1.33
C ALA A 300 7.17 -1.18 -0.62
N GLY A 301 8.02 -2.15 -0.99
CA GLY A 301 9.45 -2.08 -0.71
C GLY A 301 10.17 -1.48 -1.92
N TYR A 302 11.14 -0.60 -1.67
CA TYR A 302 11.97 0.01 -2.70
C TYR A 302 13.43 -0.42 -2.53
N ASP A 303 14.00 -0.92 -3.61
CA ASP A 303 15.43 -1.25 -3.70
C ASP A 303 16.11 -0.38 -4.76
N GLY A 304 17.34 0.06 -4.52
CA GLY A 304 18.12 0.77 -5.53
C GLY A 304 18.89 1.95 -4.95
N THR A 305 19.06 3.00 -5.76
CA THR A 305 19.88 4.15 -5.39
C THR A 305 19.16 5.48 -5.61
N PHE A 306 19.41 6.41 -4.68
CA PHE A 306 19.07 7.81 -4.82
C PHE A 306 20.31 8.65 -4.49
N THR A 307 20.75 9.49 -5.41
CA THR A 307 21.94 10.34 -5.25
C THR A 307 21.52 11.80 -5.17
N HIS A 308 22.09 12.53 -4.21
CA HIS A 308 21.94 13.98 -4.05
C HIS A 308 23.28 14.58 -3.57
N ASP A 309 23.69 15.72 -4.11
CA ASP A 309 24.91 16.44 -3.67
C ASP A 309 26.16 15.53 -3.58
N GLY A 310 26.30 14.55 -4.49
CA GLY A 310 27.38 13.55 -4.48
C GLY A 310 27.25 12.43 -3.44
N THR A 311 26.27 12.50 -2.54
CA THR A 311 25.92 11.44 -1.58
C THR A 311 24.94 10.46 -2.20
N THR A 312 25.16 9.16 -2.02
CA THR A 312 24.26 8.11 -2.52
C THR A 312 23.64 7.33 -1.39
N LEU A 313 22.31 7.34 -1.33
CA LEU A 313 21.51 6.46 -0.49
C LEU A 313 21.30 5.14 -1.23
N THR A 314 21.56 4.02 -0.54
CA THR A 314 21.27 2.67 -1.04
C THR A 314 20.06 2.12 -0.31
N LEU A 315 18.93 2.07 -1.01
CA LEU A 315 17.67 1.57 -0.45
C LEU A 315 17.63 0.05 -0.54
N THR A 316 17.26 -0.59 0.57
CA THR A 316 17.04 -2.03 0.65
C THR A 316 15.69 -2.27 1.32
N ALA A 317 14.73 -2.78 0.56
CA ALA A 317 13.35 -2.97 1.00
C ALA A 317 12.77 -1.77 1.77
N ALA A 318 13.14 -0.54 1.38
CA ALA A 318 12.73 0.68 2.05
C ALA A 318 11.21 0.83 1.94
N PRO A 319 10.46 1.04 3.04
CA PRO A 319 9.01 1.17 2.98
C PRO A 319 8.57 2.47 2.31
N GLY A 320 7.50 2.40 1.54
CA GLY A 320 6.90 3.57 0.93
C GLY A 320 5.60 3.24 0.20
N ALA A 321 5.14 4.19 -0.60
CA ALA A 321 3.96 4.03 -1.43
C ALA A 321 4.06 4.81 -2.74
N SER A 322 3.37 4.28 -3.76
CA SER A 322 3.12 4.99 -5.01
C SER A 322 1.63 5.23 -5.19
N ALA A 323 1.34 6.40 -5.71
CA ALA A 323 0.00 6.93 -5.82
C ALA A 323 -0.21 7.67 -7.14
N ARG A 324 -1.50 7.81 -7.47
CA ARG A 324 -1.98 8.36 -8.72
C ARG A 324 -3.07 9.36 -8.44
N ILE A 325 -2.98 10.51 -9.09
CA ILE A 325 -4.03 11.54 -9.07
C ILE A 325 -4.44 11.81 -10.51
N TYR A 326 -5.74 11.91 -10.74
CA TYR A 326 -6.29 12.36 -12.01
C TYR A 326 -7.38 13.39 -11.76
N GLY A 327 -7.30 14.54 -12.40
CA GLY A 327 -8.20 15.64 -12.11
C GLY A 327 -8.11 16.83 -13.07
N HIS A 328 -8.64 17.96 -12.61
CA HIS A 328 -8.66 19.24 -13.33
C HIS A 328 -7.75 20.29 -12.67
N GLY A 329 -6.95 19.88 -11.69
CA GLY A 329 -6.13 20.76 -10.86
C GLY A 329 -6.31 20.51 -9.36
N ASN A 330 -5.59 21.30 -8.58
CA ASN A 330 -5.53 21.18 -7.13
C ASN A 330 -6.78 21.76 -6.45
N ALA A 331 -7.07 21.24 -5.26
CA ALA A 331 -8.11 21.77 -4.41
C ALA A 331 -7.83 23.24 -4.02
N ARG A 332 -8.84 23.94 -3.47
CA ARG A 332 -8.64 25.27 -2.89
C ARG A 332 -7.68 25.21 -1.71
N ARG A 333 -7.86 24.17 -0.91
CA ARG A 333 -7.07 23.85 0.28
C ARG A 333 -7.11 22.35 0.46
N TRP A 334 -5.99 21.73 0.77
CA TRP A 334 -5.95 20.31 1.06
C TRP A 334 -4.96 19.97 2.17
N ALA A 335 -5.18 18.81 2.78
CA ALA A 335 -4.20 18.09 3.55
C ALA A 335 -4.16 16.64 3.05
N TRP A 336 -2.97 16.08 2.96
CA TRP A 336 -2.75 14.68 2.61
C TRP A 336 -1.84 14.03 3.65
N LEU A 337 -2.12 12.77 3.98
CA LEU A 337 -1.28 11.92 4.79
C LEU A 337 -1.20 10.53 4.16
N HIS A 338 0.03 10.05 4.02
CA HIS A 338 0.35 8.64 3.96
C HIS A 338 1.17 8.25 5.19
N ALA A 339 0.75 7.18 5.86
CA ALA A 339 1.43 6.68 7.06
C ALA A 339 1.50 5.16 7.02
N ASP A 340 2.70 4.61 6.84
CA ASP A 340 2.99 3.21 7.18
C ASP A 340 2.99 3.09 8.72
N LEU A 341 2.03 2.33 9.25
CA LEU A 341 1.81 2.18 10.68
C LEU A 341 2.53 0.97 11.27
N GLY A 342 3.34 0.27 10.46
CA GLY A 342 4.01 -0.97 10.82
C GLY A 342 3.08 -2.18 10.81
N GLY A 343 3.67 -3.38 10.79
CA GLY A 343 2.91 -4.65 10.86
C GLY A 343 1.95 -4.90 9.70
N GLY A 344 2.12 -4.21 8.58
CA GLY A 344 1.23 -4.26 7.41
C GLY A 344 0.02 -3.33 7.48
N ASP A 345 -0.06 -2.48 8.51
CA ASP A 345 -1.11 -1.49 8.65
C ASP A 345 -0.69 -0.18 7.95
N VAL A 346 -1.62 0.48 7.26
CA VAL A 346 -1.39 1.75 6.56
C VAL A 346 -2.61 2.65 6.68
N LEU A 347 -2.37 3.95 6.87
CA LEU A 347 -3.39 4.99 6.90
C LEU A 347 -3.15 5.98 5.77
N GLU A 348 -4.21 6.16 4.97
CA GLU A 348 -4.25 7.13 3.88
C GLU A 348 -5.37 8.13 4.13
N ILE A 349 -5.06 9.43 4.02
CA ILE A 349 -6.02 10.52 4.20
C ILE A 349 -5.86 11.57 3.11
N VAL A 350 -6.97 11.99 2.52
CA VAL A 350 -7.09 13.24 1.79
C VAL A 350 -8.23 14.06 2.38
N ALA A 351 -7.93 15.26 2.89
CA ALA A 351 -8.91 16.25 3.27
C ALA A 351 -8.86 17.43 2.31
N ALA A 352 -9.97 17.82 1.68
CA ALA A 352 -9.93 18.85 0.64
C ALA A 352 -11.17 19.76 0.61
N VAL A 353 -10.94 21.04 0.30
CA VAL A 353 -11.96 22.04 -0.02
C VAL A 353 -11.98 22.26 -1.54
N SER A 354 -13.11 22.00 -2.18
CA SER A 354 -13.24 22.09 -3.64
C SER A 354 -13.14 23.52 -4.17
N MET A 355 -12.63 23.68 -5.40
CA MET A 355 -12.66 24.96 -6.12
C MET A 355 -14.02 25.27 -6.78
N ARG A 356 -14.91 24.28 -6.89
CA ARG A 356 -16.19 24.45 -7.59
C ARG A 356 -17.07 25.52 -6.90
N PRO A 357 -17.77 26.37 -7.67
CA PRO A 357 -18.76 27.29 -7.11
C PRO A 357 -19.74 26.57 -6.17
N GLY A 358 -20.07 27.21 -5.04
CA GLY A 358 -20.87 26.61 -3.97
C GLY A 358 -20.09 25.70 -3.01
N LEU A 359 -19.23 24.81 -3.51
CA LEU A 359 -18.46 23.88 -2.67
C LEU A 359 -17.25 24.53 -2.00
N ARG A 360 -16.73 25.63 -2.55
CA ARG A 360 -15.57 26.38 -2.03
C ARG A 360 -15.73 27.03 -0.65
N ARG A 361 -16.95 27.03 -0.10
CA ARG A 361 -17.28 27.55 1.24
C ARG A 361 -17.60 26.43 2.24
N LEU A 362 -17.63 25.18 1.80
CA LEU A 362 -17.93 24.05 2.67
C LEU A 362 -16.70 23.66 3.49
N PRO A 363 -16.90 23.06 4.69
CA PRO A 363 -15.82 22.40 5.41
C PRO A 363 -15.11 21.35 4.54
N PRO A 364 -13.84 21.03 4.82
CA PRO A 364 -13.12 20.01 4.07
C PRO A 364 -13.86 18.67 4.02
N LEU A 365 -13.95 18.08 2.82
CA LEU A 365 -14.36 16.70 2.66
C LEU A 365 -13.18 15.80 2.98
N VAL A 366 -13.43 14.76 3.77
CA VAL A 366 -12.40 13.81 4.20
C VAL A 366 -12.61 12.47 3.49
N PHE A 367 -11.56 11.99 2.85
CA PHE A 367 -11.43 10.64 2.32
C PHE A 367 -10.36 9.93 3.15
N LEU A 368 -10.75 8.89 3.87
CA LEU A 368 -9.85 8.18 4.80
C LEU A 368 -9.93 6.67 4.58
N ARG A 369 -8.77 6.03 4.51
CA ARG A 369 -8.62 4.57 4.45
C ARG A 369 -7.56 4.11 5.43
N LEU A 370 -8.00 3.42 6.49
CA LEU A 370 -7.13 2.65 7.37
C LEU A 370 -7.18 1.19 6.93
N ARG A 371 -6.12 0.69 6.29
CA ARG A 371 -5.94 -0.75 6.09
C ARG A 371 -5.25 -1.28 7.34
N ARG A 372 -5.95 -2.10 8.10
CA ARG A 372 -5.45 -2.73 9.31
C ARG A 372 -5.75 -4.22 9.30
N GLN A 373 -4.75 -5.05 9.55
CA GLN A 373 -4.92 -6.49 9.64
C GLN A 373 -5.67 -7.05 8.41
N GLY A 374 -5.24 -6.66 7.21
CA GLY A 374 -5.84 -7.10 5.94
C GLY A 374 -7.27 -6.60 5.70
N ARG A 375 -7.76 -5.65 6.49
CA ARG A 375 -9.10 -5.07 6.35
C ARG A 375 -9.02 -3.57 6.23
N THR A 376 -9.69 -3.01 5.21
CA THR A 376 -9.78 -1.57 5.09
C THR A 376 -11.04 -1.01 5.75
N TRP A 377 -10.84 -0.04 6.64
CA TRP A 377 -11.86 0.73 7.31
C TRP A 377 -11.79 2.21 6.87
N PRO A 378 -12.95 2.89 6.74
CA PRO A 378 -14.30 2.32 6.69
C PRO A 378 -14.44 1.34 5.51
N ARG A 379 -15.38 0.38 5.56
CA ARG A 379 -15.51 -0.61 4.45
C ARG A 379 -15.83 0.07 3.11
N ARG A 380 -16.62 1.13 3.16
CA ARG A 380 -17.04 1.95 2.00
C ARG A 380 -16.36 3.31 2.08
N PRO A 381 -15.53 3.72 1.10
CA PRO A 381 -14.82 5.01 1.13
C PRO A 381 -15.79 6.20 1.18
N GLU A 382 -16.99 6.06 0.60
CA GLU A 382 -18.04 7.07 0.63
C GLU A 382 -18.45 7.43 2.06
N ARG A 383 -18.26 6.56 3.06
CA ARG A 383 -18.63 6.85 4.45
C ARG A 383 -17.78 7.95 5.08
N SER A 384 -16.53 8.09 4.66
CA SER A 384 -15.70 9.20 5.14
C SER A 384 -16.15 10.53 4.55
N ALA A 385 -16.55 10.55 3.27
CA ALA A 385 -16.96 11.76 2.57
C ALA A 385 -18.43 12.16 2.81
N ALA A 386 -19.34 11.19 2.95
CA ALA A 386 -20.78 11.41 3.12
C ALA A 386 -21.09 11.72 4.59
N GLY A 387 -20.90 12.99 4.98
CA GLY A 387 -21.13 13.35 6.36
C GLY A 387 -21.22 14.83 6.68
N TRP A 388 -21.36 15.77 5.72
CA TRP A 388 -21.31 17.20 6.05
C TRP A 388 -22.27 17.63 7.18
N ALA A 389 -23.40 16.93 7.38
CA ALA A 389 -24.40 17.22 8.41
C ALA A 389 -24.64 16.12 9.48
N GLY A 390 -23.88 15.01 9.50
CA GLY A 390 -24.16 13.87 10.39
C GLY A 390 -23.40 13.86 11.72
N ALA A 391 -23.99 13.27 12.78
CA ALA A 391 -23.28 12.96 14.01
C ALA A 391 -22.15 11.94 13.74
N GLY A 392 -20.95 12.18 14.29
CA GLY A 392 -19.78 11.34 14.03
C GLY A 392 -19.15 11.49 12.64
N ARG A 393 -19.48 12.57 11.90
CA ARG A 393 -18.86 12.87 10.61
C ARG A 393 -17.34 12.98 10.70
N PHE A 394 -16.68 12.71 9.58
CA PHE A 394 -15.28 13.05 9.44
C PHE A 394 -15.13 14.57 9.28
N ARG A 395 -14.16 15.13 9.98
CA ARG A 395 -13.82 16.56 9.99
C ARG A 395 -12.31 16.67 9.86
N ALA A 396 -11.87 17.72 9.17
CA ALA A 396 -10.46 18.10 9.14
C ALA A 396 -10.29 19.54 9.57
N GLY A 397 -9.31 19.79 10.43
CA GLY A 397 -8.72 21.10 10.64
C GLY A 397 -7.43 21.16 9.84
N ILE A 398 -7.49 21.66 8.61
CA ILE A 398 -6.30 21.87 7.79
C ILE A 398 -5.61 23.12 8.34
N ALA A 399 -4.30 23.09 8.57
CA ALA A 399 -3.44 24.20 8.98
C ALA A 399 -1.98 23.74 8.97
N LEU A 400 -1.05 24.70 9.10
CA LEU A 400 0.36 24.44 9.38
C LEU A 400 0.72 25.11 10.72
N PRO A 401 1.69 24.57 11.47
CA PRO A 401 2.42 23.32 11.19
C PRO A 401 1.58 22.06 11.46
N THR A 402 0.46 22.18 12.18
CA THR A 402 -0.34 21.03 12.60
C THR A 402 -1.72 21.02 11.94
N TRP A 403 -2.14 19.86 11.47
CA TRP A 403 -3.50 19.61 11.00
C TRP A 403 -4.08 18.33 11.61
N THR A 404 -5.40 18.24 11.64
CA THR A 404 -6.09 17.13 12.32
C THR A 404 -7.20 16.54 11.48
N VAL A 405 -7.46 15.25 11.66
CA VAL A 405 -8.66 14.56 11.18
C VAL A 405 -9.30 13.79 12.33
N THR A 406 -10.61 13.97 12.49
CA THR A 406 -11.41 13.17 13.43
C THR A 406 -12.64 12.63 12.72
N GLY A 407 -13.11 11.43 13.08
CA GLY A 407 -14.33 10.90 12.50
C GLY A 407 -14.73 9.54 13.03
N ARG A 408 -15.96 9.11 12.73
CA ARG A 408 -16.53 7.84 13.19
C ARG A 408 -17.20 7.10 12.05
N ALA A 409 -17.02 5.78 12.02
CA ALA A 409 -17.79 4.89 11.16
C ALA A 409 -18.12 3.58 11.91
N GLY A 410 -19.40 3.41 12.22
CA GLY A 410 -19.90 2.28 13.00
C GLY A 410 -19.42 2.35 14.47
N PRO A 411 -18.89 1.24 15.03
CA PRO A 411 -18.42 1.19 16.40
C PRO A 411 -16.98 1.71 16.55
N ARG A 412 -16.39 2.32 15.52
CA ARG A 412 -15.02 2.85 15.56
C ARG A 412 -15.00 4.34 15.32
N ARG A 413 -14.15 5.05 16.06
CA ARG A 413 -13.76 6.44 15.79
C ARG A 413 -12.25 6.56 15.71
N ILE A 414 -11.77 7.54 14.96
CA ILE A 414 -10.35 7.83 14.77
C ILE A 414 -10.09 9.30 15.07
N ARG A 415 -8.94 9.58 15.66
CA ARG A 415 -8.32 10.91 15.75
C ARG A 415 -6.91 10.81 15.18
N VAL A 416 -6.57 11.75 14.33
CA VAL A 416 -5.29 11.85 13.65
C VAL A 416 -4.82 13.29 13.82
N GLU A 417 -3.59 13.45 14.26
CA GLU A 417 -2.89 14.72 14.36
C GLU A 417 -1.58 14.58 13.62
N VAL A 418 -1.30 15.51 12.71
CA VAL A 418 -0.10 15.50 11.88
C VAL A 418 0.58 16.84 12.07
N THR A 419 1.88 16.81 12.35
CA THR A 419 2.71 17.99 12.49
C THR A 419 3.80 17.96 11.43
N GLN A 420 3.92 19.06 10.70
CA GLN A 420 4.93 19.31 9.68
C GLN A 420 5.90 20.38 10.19
N PRO A 421 7.02 19.98 10.80
CA PRO A 421 8.05 20.93 11.24
C PRO A 421 8.57 21.75 10.06
N ALA A 422 8.74 23.06 10.24
CA ALA A 422 9.12 23.97 9.16
C ALA A 422 10.51 23.64 8.57
N ASP A 423 11.43 23.16 9.40
CA ASP A 423 12.77 22.70 9.03
C ASP A 423 12.76 21.42 8.18
N ARG A 424 11.64 20.69 8.15
CA ARG A 424 11.44 19.44 7.40
C ARG A 424 10.37 19.56 6.32
N THR A 425 9.95 20.77 5.99
CA THR A 425 8.85 21.02 5.06
C THR A 425 9.32 21.84 3.87
N LEU A 426 9.11 21.30 2.68
CA LEU A 426 9.39 21.92 1.40
C LEU A 426 8.15 22.67 0.90
N ALA A 427 8.30 23.94 0.53
CA ALA A 427 7.25 24.72 -0.14
C ALA A 427 7.51 24.77 -1.65
N LEU A 428 6.53 24.40 -2.46
CA LEU A 428 6.61 24.40 -3.92
C LEU A 428 5.40 25.08 -4.55
N ASP A 429 5.66 25.86 -5.59
CA ASP A 429 4.61 26.47 -6.40
C ASP A 429 4.12 25.53 -7.49
N TYR A 430 2.81 25.33 -7.51
CA TYR A 430 2.10 24.50 -8.46
C TYR A 430 1.32 25.41 -9.39
N THR A 431 1.29 25.05 -10.68
CA THR A 431 0.45 25.71 -11.68
C THR A 431 -0.59 24.72 -12.15
N ASP A 432 -1.86 25.04 -11.90
CA ASP A 432 -2.96 24.21 -12.37
C ASP A 432 -3.17 24.33 -13.89
N PRO A 433 -3.89 23.37 -14.49
CA PRO A 433 -4.30 23.47 -15.89
C PRO A 433 -5.05 24.76 -16.25
N ASP A 434 -5.74 25.41 -15.29
CA ASP A 434 -6.43 26.70 -15.50
C ASP A 434 -5.50 27.92 -15.34
N GLY A 435 -4.20 27.69 -15.16
CA GLY A 435 -3.17 28.70 -14.96
C GLY A 435 -3.07 29.25 -13.53
N ARG A 436 -3.96 28.85 -12.60
CA ARG A 436 -3.92 29.35 -11.23
C ARG A 436 -2.85 28.66 -10.40
N HIS A 437 -2.22 29.43 -9.53
CA HIS A 437 -1.20 28.92 -8.63
C HIS A 437 -1.76 28.36 -7.33
N ALA A 438 -1.02 27.41 -6.75
CA ALA A 438 -1.19 26.93 -5.38
C ALA A 438 0.20 26.65 -4.78
N THR A 439 0.35 26.79 -3.48
CA THR A 439 1.59 26.41 -2.78
C THR A 439 1.36 25.10 -2.05
N CYS A 440 2.17 24.09 -2.37
CA CYS A 440 2.19 22.82 -1.67
C CYS A 440 3.31 22.83 -0.62
N HIS A 441 2.97 22.54 0.64
CA HIS A 441 3.93 22.35 1.72
C HIS A 441 4.06 20.85 1.99
N ASN A 442 5.08 20.21 1.42
CA ASN A 442 5.32 18.77 1.52
C ASN A 442 6.38 18.44 2.57
N SER A 443 6.17 17.36 3.33
CA SER A 443 7.16 16.76 4.20
C SER A 443 7.10 15.25 4.11
N GLU A 444 8.23 14.64 3.76
CA GLU A 444 8.40 13.17 3.84
C GLU A 444 8.94 12.71 5.19
N ARG A 445 8.97 13.62 6.17
CA ARG A 445 9.44 13.39 7.54
C ARG A 445 8.59 14.15 8.55
N ALA A 446 7.28 14.14 8.34
CA ALA A 446 6.31 14.67 9.29
C ALA A 446 6.17 13.73 10.50
N ASP A 447 5.59 14.27 11.57
CA ASP A 447 5.18 13.50 12.73
C ASP A 447 3.67 13.25 12.66
N ALA A 448 3.22 12.09 13.13
CA ALA A 448 1.80 11.79 13.20
C ALA A 448 1.43 10.98 14.45
N HIS A 449 0.32 11.37 15.08
CA HIS A 449 -0.35 10.60 16.13
C HIS A 449 -1.69 10.10 15.61
N VAL A 450 -1.91 8.78 15.69
CA VAL A 450 -3.12 8.11 15.22
C VAL A 450 -3.73 7.34 16.38
N LEU A 451 -4.90 7.76 16.82
CA LEU A 451 -5.69 7.07 17.85
C LEU A 451 -6.94 6.46 17.23
N LEU A 452 -7.05 5.13 17.28
CA LEU A 452 -8.25 4.38 16.89
C LEU A 452 -8.94 3.83 18.14
N GLU A 453 -10.21 4.17 18.31
CA GLU A 453 -11.02 3.71 19.44
C GLU A 453 -12.23 2.92 18.98
N ARG A 454 -12.67 1.99 19.83
CA ARG A 454 -13.87 1.18 19.63
C ARG A 454 -14.87 1.37 20.76
N TRP A 455 -16.13 1.43 20.40
CA TRP A 455 -17.24 1.42 21.35
C TRP A 455 -17.41 0.01 21.93
N TRP A 456 -17.21 -0.12 23.23
CA TRP A 456 -17.37 -1.35 24.00
C TRP A 456 -18.01 -1.04 25.36
N PHE A 457 -19.04 -1.82 25.74
CA PHE A 457 -19.70 -1.76 27.05
C PHE A 457 -20.02 -0.33 27.53
N GLY A 458 -20.61 0.50 26.67
CA GLY A 458 -21.06 1.85 27.03
C GLY A 458 -19.99 2.95 26.96
N GLY A 459 -18.77 2.65 26.51
CA GLY A 459 -17.70 3.65 26.37
C GLY A 459 -16.79 3.43 25.17
N TRP A 460 -16.01 4.46 24.84
CA TRP A 460 -14.91 4.35 23.89
C TRP A 460 -13.66 3.84 24.59
N ARG A 461 -12.97 2.87 23.98
CA ARG A 461 -11.70 2.34 24.46
C ARG A 461 -10.70 2.31 23.32
N THR A 462 -9.43 2.57 23.60
CA THR A 462 -8.34 2.46 22.64
C THR A 462 -8.32 1.04 22.06
N GLU A 463 -8.49 0.94 20.74
CA GLU A 463 -8.33 -0.30 19.97
C GLU A 463 -6.91 -0.40 19.40
N ALA A 464 -6.33 0.73 19.01
CA ALA A 464 -4.94 0.85 18.56
C ALA A 464 -4.50 2.32 18.62
N GLU A 465 -3.19 2.52 18.78
CA GLU A 465 -2.56 3.83 18.83
C GLU A 465 -1.19 3.73 18.16
N TRP A 466 -0.84 4.75 17.35
CA TRP A 466 0.44 4.82 16.66
C TRP A 466 1.01 6.23 16.79
N THR A 467 2.31 6.28 17.00
CA THR A 467 3.11 7.50 16.97
C THR A 467 4.19 7.31 15.90
N LEU A 468 4.22 8.21 14.94
CA LEU A 468 5.21 8.27 13.87
C LEU A 468 6.05 9.52 14.12
N GLU A 469 7.37 9.33 14.25
CA GLU A 469 8.33 10.39 14.48
C GLU A 469 9.23 10.51 13.26
N GLY A 470 8.99 11.53 12.43
CA GLY A 470 9.76 11.78 11.22
C GLY A 470 9.63 10.71 10.12
N THR A 471 8.54 9.95 10.12
CA THR A 471 8.27 8.87 9.15
C THR A 471 6.91 8.98 8.47
N ALA A 472 6.10 9.98 8.82
CA ALA A 472 4.85 10.27 8.12
C ALA A 472 5.13 11.13 6.88
N HIS A 473 4.39 10.86 5.81
CA HIS A 473 4.43 11.59 4.55
C HIS A 473 3.20 12.48 4.47
N ALA A 474 3.39 13.79 4.49
CA ALA A 474 2.28 14.72 4.66
C ALA A 474 2.43 15.99 3.83
N GLU A 475 1.30 16.47 3.31
CA GLU A 475 1.22 17.71 2.57
C GLU A 475 0.10 18.60 3.10
N VAL A 476 0.32 19.91 3.09
CA VAL A 476 -0.75 20.91 3.17
C VAL A 476 -0.61 21.88 2.01
N GLY A 477 -1.67 21.97 1.21
CA GLY A 477 -1.73 22.91 0.12
C GLY A 477 -2.74 24.01 0.33
N THR A 478 -2.37 25.20 -0.12
CA THR A 478 -3.16 26.42 0.01
C THR A 478 -3.10 27.26 -1.26
N ARG A 479 -4.09 28.13 -1.39
CA ARG A 479 -4.18 29.17 -2.40
C ARG A 479 -4.49 30.50 -1.75
#